data_AF-A0A0X8D4T1-F1
#
_entry.id   AF-A0A0X8D4T1-F1
#
_cell.length_a   1.000
_cell.length_b   1.000
_cell.length_c   1.000
_cell.angle_alpha   90.00
_cell.angle_beta   90.00
_cell.angle_gamma   90.00
#
_symmetry.space_group_name_H-M   'P 1'
#
loop_
_entity.id
_entity.type
_entity.pdbx_description
1 polymer ?
#
loop_
_entity_poly.entity_id
_entity_poly.type
_entity_poly.pdbx_seq_one_letter_code
_entity_poly.pdbx_strand_id
1 'polypeptide(L)'
;MREKRNTKRKTEERVLLMPEERELALILQELRGKVEQAQEERRLDYEMYDECRQLLFRLDLLVPYSGIMPPALQERIANLIMEDTPRLLYPYLALGEESMRSVRREAVAGIRFMAAEAKRIVGAIQEYERQGLASQAAFISSWYKKK
;
A
#
# COMPACT_ATOMS: atom_id res chain seq x y z
N MET A 1 -28.17 -3.27 -48.91
CA MET A 1 -27.89 -2.28 -47.85
C MET A 1 -28.05 -2.95 -46.51
N ARG A 2 -26.95 -3.18 -45.78
CA ARG A 2 -26.89 -3.86 -44.48
C ARG A 2 -26.32 -2.88 -43.47
N GLU A 3 -27.18 -2.32 -42.64
CA GLU A 3 -26.91 -1.41 -41.54
C GLU A 3 -28.09 -1.65 -40.58
N LYS A 4 -27.96 -1.95 -39.28
CA LYS A 4 -26.98 -1.58 -38.26
C LYS A 4 -26.87 -2.76 -37.29
N ARG A 5 -25.71 -3.41 -37.21
CA ARG A 5 -25.37 -4.25 -36.05
C ARG A 5 -25.05 -3.30 -34.91
N ASN A 6 -26.10 -3.04 -34.14
CA ASN A 6 -26.13 -2.31 -32.90
C ASN A 6 -25.00 -2.84 -32.00
N THR A 7 -23.86 -2.18 -32.06
CA THR A 7 -22.66 -2.45 -31.28
C THR A 7 -22.91 -1.88 -29.89
N LYS A 8 -23.91 -2.46 -29.19
CA LYS A 8 -24.01 -2.38 -27.73
C LYS A 8 -22.87 -3.25 -27.18
N ARG A 9 -21.64 -2.77 -27.34
CA ARG A 9 -20.60 -3.02 -26.35
C ARG A 9 -21.13 -2.34 -25.09
N LYS A 10 -21.87 -3.12 -24.30
CA LYS A 10 -21.92 -2.92 -22.85
C LYS A 10 -20.47 -2.91 -22.42
N THR A 11 -19.89 -1.73 -22.31
CA THR A 11 -18.73 -1.50 -21.48
C THR A 11 -19.24 -1.85 -20.09
N GLU A 12 -19.03 -3.10 -19.68
CA GLU A 12 -19.09 -3.48 -18.29
C GLU A 12 -18.02 -2.61 -17.62
N GLU A 13 -18.45 -1.47 -17.09
CA GLU A 13 -17.76 -0.80 -16.01
C GLU A 13 -17.61 -1.86 -14.92
N ARG A 14 -16.48 -2.56 -14.95
CA ARG A 14 -15.95 -3.21 -13.76
C ARG A 14 -15.73 -2.06 -12.80
N VAL A 15 -16.71 -1.83 -11.94
CA VAL A 15 -16.48 -1.19 -10.65
C VAL A 15 -15.39 -2.04 -10.02
N LEU A 16 -14.13 -1.61 -10.14
CA LEU A 16 -13.05 -2.19 -9.36
C LEU A 16 -13.44 -1.92 -7.92
N LEU A 17 -13.97 -2.95 -7.26
CA LEU A 17 -14.20 -2.90 -5.83
C LEU A 17 -12.83 -2.74 -5.20
N MET A 18 -12.61 -1.59 -4.57
CA MET A 18 -11.41 -1.37 -3.79
C MET A 18 -11.37 -2.43 -2.69
N PRO A 19 -10.19 -3.01 -2.41
CA PRO A 19 -10.04 -4.01 -1.37
C PRO A 19 -10.48 -3.45 -0.03
N GLU A 20 -11.17 -4.27 0.76
CA GLU A 20 -11.58 -3.88 2.10
C GLU A 20 -10.35 -3.73 3.00
N GLU A 21 -10.43 -2.84 3.99
CA GLU A 21 -9.39 -2.64 5.00
C GLU A 21 -8.93 -3.97 5.62
N ARG A 22 -9.89 -4.87 5.87
CA ARG A 22 -9.63 -6.21 6.40
C ARG A 22 -8.78 -7.08 5.48
N GLU A 23 -8.99 -7.00 4.16
CA GLU A 23 -8.21 -7.79 3.20
C GLU A 23 -6.74 -7.34 3.18
N LEU A 24 -6.51 -6.03 3.21
CA LEU A 24 -5.17 -5.46 3.30
C LEU A 24 -4.46 -5.89 4.60
N ALA A 25 -5.17 -5.83 5.73
CA ALA A 25 -4.63 -6.26 7.03
C ALA A 25 -4.25 -7.75 7.04
N LEU A 26 -5.07 -8.61 6.42
CA LEU A 26 -4.80 -10.05 6.33
C LEU A 26 -3.54 -10.34 5.51
N ILE A 27 -3.33 -9.64 4.41
CA ILE A 27 -2.11 -9.78 3.58
C ILE A 27 -0.86 -9.38 4.38
N LEU A 28 -0.91 -8.25 5.09
CA LEU A 28 0.20 -7.81 5.93
C LEU A 28 0.47 -8.79 7.09
N GLN A 29 -0.58 -9.37 7.67
CA GLN A 29 -0.44 -10.39 8.70
C GLN A 29 0.20 -11.67 8.15
N GLU A 30 -0.19 -12.13 6.96
CA GLU A 30 0.42 -13.29 6.30
C GLU A 30 1.92 -13.05 6.04
N LEU A 31 2.24 -11.90 5.45
CA LEU A 31 3.62 -11.50 5.18
C LEU A 31 4.47 -11.46 6.44
N ARG A 32 3.91 -10.90 7.53
CA ARG A 32 4.58 -10.86 8.83
C ARG A 32 4.87 -12.26 9.35
N GLY A 33 3.90 -13.16 9.32
CA GLY A 33 4.10 -14.54 9.74
C GLY A 33 5.22 -15.23 8.96
N LYS A 34 5.31 -15.00 7.64
CA LYS A 34 6.42 -15.54 6.82
C LYS A 34 7.78 -14.94 7.17
N VAL A 35 7.85 -13.63 7.43
CA VAL A 35 9.09 -12.95 7.83
C VAL A 35 9.55 -13.42 9.21
N GLU A 36 8.64 -13.54 10.17
CA GLU A 36 8.91 -14.07 11.51
C GLU A 36 9.40 -15.51 11.45
N GLN A 37 8.70 -16.38 10.71
CA GLN A 37 9.13 -17.75 10.50
C GLN A 37 10.53 -17.85 9.87
N ALA A 38 10.81 -17.07 8.82
CA ALA A 38 12.12 -17.08 8.17
C ALA A 38 13.24 -16.58 9.10
N GLN A 39 12.92 -15.68 10.03
CA GLN A 39 13.85 -15.23 11.07
C GLN A 39 14.08 -16.30 12.16
N GLU A 40 13.02 -16.98 12.62
CA GLU A 40 13.10 -18.08 13.58
C GLU A 40 13.97 -19.24 13.04
N GLU A 41 13.81 -19.54 11.75
CA GLU A 41 14.62 -20.51 11.01
C GLU A 41 16.04 -20.01 10.69
N ARG A 42 16.39 -18.78 11.10
CA ARG A 42 17.68 -18.12 10.86
C ARG A 42 18.06 -17.98 9.38
N ARG A 43 17.07 -17.97 8.48
CA ARG A 43 17.27 -17.73 7.05
C ARG A 43 17.43 -16.24 6.73
N LEU A 44 16.86 -15.38 7.56
CA LEU A 44 17.07 -13.94 7.50
C LEU A 44 18.18 -13.51 8.45
N ASP A 45 19.04 -12.60 7.99
CA ASP A 45 19.90 -11.84 8.88
C ASP A 45 19.13 -10.67 9.52
N TYR A 46 19.73 -10.10 10.57
CA TYR A 46 19.10 -9.03 11.36
C TYR A 46 18.76 -7.79 10.55
N GLU A 47 19.61 -7.36 9.61
CA GLU A 47 19.31 -6.16 8.81
C GLU A 47 18.12 -6.43 7.88
N MET A 48 18.07 -7.59 7.21
CA MET A 48 16.95 -7.92 6.34
C MET A 48 15.64 -8.07 7.12
N TYR A 49 15.70 -8.73 8.29
CA TYR A 49 14.54 -8.84 9.17
C TYR A 49 14.03 -7.48 9.64
N ASP A 50 14.92 -6.58 10.07
CA ASP A 50 14.54 -5.24 10.50
C ASP A 50 13.96 -4.39 9.37
N GLU A 51 14.52 -4.45 8.16
CA GLU A 51 14.00 -3.75 6.99
C GLU A 51 12.58 -4.24 6.64
N CYS A 52 12.36 -5.56 6.62
CA CYS A 52 11.03 -6.14 6.43
C CYS A 52 10.04 -5.68 7.51
N ARG A 53 10.43 -5.79 8.80
CA ARG A 53 9.59 -5.41 9.94
C ARG A 53 9.21 -3.94 9.90
N GLN A 54 10.16 -3.06 9.58
CA GLN A 54 9.91 -1.62 9.48
C GLN A 54 8.98 -1.28 8.31
N LEU A 55 9.14 -1.94 7.16
CA LEU A 55 8.22 -1.76 6.05
C LEU A 55 6.80 -2.19 6.42
N LEU A 56 6.63 -3.42 6.93
CA LEU A 56 5.31 -3.96 7.28
C LEU A 56 4.60 -3.08 8.33
N PHE A 57 5.34 -2.59 9.33
CA PHE A 57 4.80 -1.63 10.29
C PHE A 57 4.30 -0.34 9.63
N ARG A 58 5.04 0.23 8.66
CA ARG A 58 4.60 1.43 7.94
C ARG A 58 3.35 1.17 7.10
N LEU A 59 3.26 -0.01 6.50
CA LEU A 59 2.10 -0.39 5.69
C LEU A 59 0.86 -0.56 6.56
N ASP A 60 0.97 -1.13 7.77
CA ASP A 60 -0.14 -1.21 8.72
C ASP A 60 -0.73 0.18 9.03
N LEU A 61 0.14 1.18 9.20
CA LEU A 61 -0.29 2.56 9.47
C LEU A 61 -1.07 3.17 8.29
N LEU A 62 -0.90 2.65 7.07
CA LEU A 62 -1.61 3.11 5.89
C LEU A 62 -2.97 2.41 5.70
N VAL A 63 -3.18 1.24 6.31
CA VAL A 63 -4.41 0.44 6.14
C VAL A 63 -5.68 1.24 6.44
N PRO A 64 -5.82 1.99 7.56
CA PRO A 64 -7.03 2.77 7.83
C PRO A 64 -7.33 3.85 6.78
N TYR A 65 -6.33 4.28 6.01
CA TYR A 65 -6.46 5.32 5.00
C TYR A 65 -6.93 4.79 3.64
N SER A 66 -6.93 3.46 3.44
CA SER A 66 -7.32 2.84 2.16
C SER A 66 -8.80 3.02 1.82
N GLY A 67 -9.66 3.30 2.80
CA GLY A 67 -11.11 3.47 2.59
C GLY A 67 -11.62 4.92 2.67
N ILE A 68 -10.79 5.86 3.15
CA ILE A 68 -11.25 7.23 3.49
C ILE A 68 -10.54 8.33 2.70
N MET A 69 -9.40 8.03 2.07
CA MET A 69 -8.65 9.00 1.26
C MET A 69 -9.23 9.15 -0.15
N PRO A 70 -8.84 10.16 -0.94
CA PRO A 70 -9.21 10.23 -2.36
C PRO A 70 -8.82 8.95 -3.14
N PRO A 71 -9.59 8.54 -4.17
CA PRO A 71 -9.39 7.25 -4.87
C PRO A 71 -7.96 6.98 -5.32
N ALA A 72 -7.26 8.00 -5.85
CA ALA A 72 -5.87 7.86 -6.28
C ALA A 72 -4.89 7.48 -5.14
N LEU A 73 -5.16 7.91 -3.91
CA LEU A 73 -4.36 7.49 -2.74
C LEU A 73 -4.78 6.12 -2.23
N GLN A 74 -6.07 5.79 -2.27
CA GLN A 74 -6.57 4.45 -1.94
C GLN A 74 -5.93 3.40 -2.85
N GLU A 75 -5.93 3.62 -4.16
CA GLU A 75 -5.29 2.74 -5.17
C GLU A 75 -3.80 2.57 -4.91
N ARG A 76 -3.08 3.65 -4.59
CA ARG A 76 -1.65 3.58 -4.26
C ARG A 76 -1.37 2.77 -3.01
N ILE A 77 -2.19 2.92 -1.96
CA ILE A 77 -2.08 2.10 -0.74
C ILE A 77 -2.35 0.63 -1.06
N ALA A 78 -3.45 0.36 -1.78
CA ALA A 78 -3.84 -0.99 -2.18
C ALA A 78 -2.76 -1.68 -3.02
N ASN A 79 -2.25 -1.03 -4.07
CA ASN A 79 -1.20 -1.59 -4.93
C ASN A 79 0.08 -1.87 -4.14
N LEU A 80 0.49 -0.96 -3.25
CA LEU A 80 1.68 -1.15 -2.44
C LEU A 80 1.56 -2.38 -1.51
N ILE A 81 0.37 -2.62 -0.93
CA ILE A 81 0.12 -3.70 0.01
C ILE A 81 -0.21 -5.04 -0.68
N MET A 82 -1.03 -5.02 -1.73
CA MET A 82 -1.53 -6.24 -2.39
C MET A 82 -0.64 -6.72 -3.53
N GLU A 83 0.09 -5.82 -4.18
CA GLU A 83 0.88 -6.16 -5.36
C GLU A 83 2.37 -6.04 -5.08
N ASP A 84 2.86 -4.83 -4.81
CA ASP A 84 4.30 -4.55 -4.77
C ASP A 84 5.01 -5.31 -3.64
N THR A 85 4.48 -5.22 -2.42
CA THR A 85 5.10 -5.85 -1.25
C THR A 85 5.08 -7.39 -1.35
N PRO A 86 3.94 -8.04 -1.66
CA PRO A 86 3.91 -9.49 -1.90
C PRO A 86 4.81 -9.92 -3.05
N ARG A 87 4.82 -9.18 -4.17
CA ARG A 87 5.64 -9.49 -5.34
C ARG A 87 7.13 -9.48 -5.04
N LEU A 88 7.59 -8.64 -4.10
CA LEU A 88 8.97 -8.66 -3.65
C LEU A 88 9.21 -9.77 -2.61
N LEU A 89 8.40 -9.81 -1.55
CA LEU A 89 8.71 -10.61 -0.37
C LEU A 89 8.41 -12.09 -0.56
N TYR A 90 7.33 -12.48 -1.25
CA TYR A 90 7.01 -13.91 -1.42
C TYR A 90 8.10 -14.67 -2.18
N PRO A 91 8.57 -14.20 -3.36
CA PRO A 91 9.65 -14.90 -4.05
C PRO A 91 10.93 -14.92 -3.23
N TYR A 92 11.29 -13.81 -2.57
CA TYR A 92 12.50 -13.74 -1.76
C TYR A 92 12.48 -14.73 -0.58
N LEU A 93 11.38 -14.81 0.17
CA LEU A 93 11.24 -15.69 1.33
C LEU A 93 11.09 -17.18 0.96
N ALA A 94 10.76 -17.48 -0.30
CA ALA A 94 10.72 -18.83 -0.85
C ALA A 94 12.11 -19.36 -1.28
N LEU A 95 13.13 -18.49 -1.35
CA LEU A 95 14.48 -18.89 -1.69
C LEU A 95 15.15 -19.69 -0.55
N GLY A 96 16.09 -20.55 -0.92
CA GLY A 96 17.04 -21.14 0.03
C GLY A 96 18.06 -20.10 0.51
N GLU A 97 18.65 -20.34 1.68
CA GLU A 97 19.52 -19.37 2.37
C GLU A 97 20.66 -18.82 1.49
N GLU A 98 21.35 -19.68 0.75
CA GLU A 98 22.46 -19.26 -0.14
C GLU A 98 21.98 -18.32 -1.26
N SER A 99 20.81 -18.61 -1.83
CA SER A 99 20.20 -17.74 -2.85
C SER A 99 19.67 -16.44 -2.26
N MET A 100 19.13 -16.46 -1.04
CA MET A 100 18.73 -15.24 -0.33
C MET A 100 19.92 -14.30 -0.13
N ARG A 101 21.08 -14.84 0.29
CA ARG A 101 22.30 -14.05 0.47
C ARG A 101 22.79 -13.42 -0.82
N SER A 102 22.66 -14.10 -1.96
CA SER A 102 23.15 -13.59 -3.24
C SER A 102 22.30 -12.44 -3.80
N VAL A 103 20.99 -12.45 -3.58
CA VAL A 103 20.05 -11.39 -4.04
C VAL A 103 19.64 -10.39 -2.95
N ARG A 104 20.30 -10.47 -1.80
CA ARG A 104 19.97 -9.68 -0.60
C ARG A 104 19.98 -8.19 -0.89
N ARG A 105 20.99 -7.70 -1.61
CA ARG A 105 21.16 -6.26 -1.86
C ARG A 105 20.01 -5.72 -2.69
N GLU A 106 19.59 -6.48 -3.70
CA GLU A 106 18.44 -6.17 -4.54
C GLU A 106 17.14 -6.19 -3.72
N ALA A 107 16.96 -7.18 -2.86
CA ALA A 107 15.80 -7.28 -1.99
C ALA A 107 15.71 -6.09 -1.01
N VAL A 108 16.81 -5.75 -0.33
CA VAL A 108 16.88 -4.58 0.56
C VAL A 108 16.62 -3.28 -0.20
N ALA A 109 17.18 -3.13 -1.41
CA ALA A 109 16.89 -1.96 -2.25
C ALA A 109 15.41 -1.87 -2.62
N GLY A 110 14.77 -3.00 -2.94
CA GLY A 110 13.33 -3.08 -3.19
C GLY A 110 12.49 -2.68 -1.97
N ILE A 111 12.84 -3.18 -0.78
CA ILE A 111 12.18 -2.80 0.49
C ILE A 111 12.32 -1.30 0.74
N ARG A 112 13.52 -0.74 0.58
CA ARG A 112 13.76 0.69 0.76
C ARG A 112 12.98 1.56 -0.23
N PHE A 113 12.83 1.09 -1.47
CA PHE A 113 11.99 1.76 -2.47
C PHE A 113 10.52 1.80 -2.02
N MET A 114 9.96 0.68 -1.57
CA MET A 114 8.59 0.62 -1.05
C MET A 114 8.42 1.44 0.22
N ALA A 115 9.41 1.45 1.12
CA ALA A 115 9.38 2.28 2.32
C ALA A 115 9.42 3.78 2.01
N ALA A 116 10.12 4.17 0.94
CA ALA A 116 10.11 5.54 0.42
C ALA A 116 8.74 5.88 -0.20
N GLU A 117 8.11 4.94 -0.91
CA GLU A 117 6.76 5.14 -1.45
C GLU A 117 5.72 5.29 -0.34
N ALA A 118 5.75 4.43 0.69
CA ALA A 118 4.92 4.59 1.88
C ALA A 118 5.08 5.99 2.51
N LYS A 119 6.33 6.50 2.60
CA LYS A 119 6.59 7.86 3.09
C LYS A 119 5.97 8.94 2.20
N ARG A 120 6.00 8.78 0.87
CA ARG A 120 5.34 9.72 -0.06
C ARG A 120 3.83 9.71 0.11
N ILE A 121 3.23 8.54 0.31
CA ILE A 121 1.80 8.40 0.58
C ILE A 121 1.44 9.13 1.88
N VAL A 122 2.19 8.90 2.96
CA VAL A 122 1.99 9.63 4.24
C VAL A 122 2.04 11.14 4.03
N GLY A 123 3.03 11.65 3.29
CA GLY A 123 3.10 13.09 3.01
C GLY A 123 1.89 13.62 2.23
N ALA A 124 1.34 12.83 1.30
CA ALA A 124 0.14 13.20 0.56
C ALA A 124 -1.13 13.18 1.45
N ILE A 125 -1.25 12.22 2.36
CA ILE A 125 -2.32 12.17 3.36
C ILE A 125 -2.28 13.42 4.25
N GLN A 126 -1.10 13.75 4.80
CA GLN A 126 -0.92 14.91 5.66
C GLN A 126 -1.28 16.22 4.96
N GLU A 127 -0.91 16.37 3.69
CA GLU A 127 -1.26 17.53 2.89
C GLU A 127 -2.78 17.62 2.63
N TYR A 128 -3.42 16.49 2.33
CA TYR A 128 -4.87 16.42 2.17
C TYR A 128 -5.61 16.83 3.46
N GLU A 129 -5.19 16.29 4.60
CA GLU A 129 -5.75 16.64 5.92
C GLU A 129 -5.57 18.13 6.23
N ARG A 130 -4.38 18.68 5.96
CA ARG A 130 -4.08 20.10 6.15
C ARG A 130 -5.02 21.00 5.34
N GLN A 131 -5.29 20.65 4.09
CA GLN A 131 -6.22 21.39 3.23
C GLN A 131 -7.67 21.29 3.73
N GLY A 132 -8.09 20.11 4.21
CA GLY A 132 -9.39 19.92 4.83
C GLY A 132 -9.59 20.81 6.06
N LEU A 133 -8.61 20.82 6.97
CA LEU A 133 -8.61 21.66 8.16
C LEU A 133 -8.63 23.16 7.83
N ALA A 134 -7.81 23.61 6.88
CA ALA A 134 -7.77 25.00 6.45
C ALA A 134 -9.13 25.46 5.88
N SER A 135 -9.78 24.59 5.10
CA SER A 135 -11.10 24.86 4.52
C SER A 135 -12.19 24.97 5.59
N GLN A 136 -12.18 24.08 6.59
CA GLN A 136 -13.10 24.14 7.73
C GLN A 136 -12.89 25.42 8.55
N ALA A 137 -11.64 25.79 8.84
CA ALA A 137 -11.31 27.02 9.57
C ALA A 137 -11.77 28.29 8.82
N ALA A 138 -11.58 28.33 7.50
CA ALA A 138 -12.05 29.42 6.66
C ALA A 138 -13.59 29.54 6.66
N PHE A 139 -14.28 28.41 6.57
CA PHE A 139 -15.75 28.36 6.65
C PHE A 139 -16.26 28.94 7.97
N ILE A 140 -15.73 28.46 9.11
CA ILE A 140 -16.10 28.94 10.45
C ILE A 140 -15.82 30.45 10.57
N SER A 141 -14.65 30.90 10.15
CA SER A 141 -14.27 32.32 10.19
C SER A 141 -15.22 33.19 9.35
N SER A 142 -15.69 32.70 8.21
CA SER A 142 -16.65 33.42 7.36
C SER A 142 -18.04 33.53 8.01
N TRP A 143 -18.43 32.55 8.83
CA TRP A 143 -19.71 32.56 9.52
C TRP A 143 -19.74 33.60 10.65
N TYR A 144 -18.64 33.73 11.40
CA TYR A 144 -18.51 34.78 12.43
C TYR A 144 -18.44 36.19 11.86
N LYS A 145 -17.94 36.38 10.64
CA LYS A 145 -17.93 37.71 9.97
C LYS A 145 -19.29 38.15 9.41
N LYS A 146 -20.28 37.25 9.36
CA LYS A 146 -21.65 37.53 8.89
C LYS A 146 -22.63 37.84 10.04
N LYS A 147 -22.16 37.83 11.28
CA LYS A 147 -22.88 38.33 12.46
C LYS A 147 -22.32 39.70 12.84
#